data_AF-A0A415ZSS8-F1
#
_entry.id   AF-A0A415ZSS8-F1
#
_cell.length_a   1.000
_cell.length_b   1.000
_cell.length_c   1.000
_cell.angle_alpha   90.00
_cell.angle_beta   90.00
_cell.angle_gamma   90.00
#
_symmetry.space_group_name_H-M   'P 1'
#
loop_
_entity.id
_entity.type
_entity.pdbx_description
1 polymer ?
#
loop_
_entity_poly.entity_id
_entity_poly.type
_entity_poly.pdbx_seq_one_letter_code
_entity_poly.pdbx_strand_id
1 'polypeptide(L)'
;MTAMSKKVDTSGIDAAMVIGQAKKSNRVTSPVPAPDPLSEPELISEPLPEIERESEGAKERERSKRKRTQVANYKETFIKRNEMKLRQCVYISHEVHSVITKLVRALADAGNDITVGGYIDTVMNEHLQLHKEEINALYRERQGDLL
;
A
#
# COMPACT_ATOMS: atom_id res chain seq x y z
N MET A 1 13.01 51.39 21.92
CA MET A 1 13.90 50.24 21.65
C MET A 1 13.88 49.95 20.16
N THR A 2 14.98 50.18 19.44
CA THR A 2 15.04 50.01 17.97
C THR A 2 15.66 48.66 17.65
N ALA A 3 14.91 47.78 16.97
CA ALA A 3 15.37 46.44 16.59
C ALA A 3 16.21 46.51 15.30
N MET A 4 17.46 46.06 15.37
CA MET A 4 18.36 45.93 14.22
C MET A 4 18.10 44.59 13.51
N SER A 5 17.67 44.61 12.25
CA SER A 5 17.55 43.43 11.39
C SER A 5 18.95 42.95 10.95
N LYS A 6 19.35 41.75 11.39
CA LYS A 6 20.58 41.09 10.91
C LYS A 6 20.33 40.52 9.50
N LYS A 7 21.09 40.98 8.52
CA LYS A 7 21.13 40.39 7.18
C LYS A 7 22.04 39.15 7.22
N VAL A 8 21.55 38.04 6.69
CA VAL A 8 22.34 36.81 6.51
C VAL A 8 23.29 37.00 5.32
N ASP A 9 24.57 36.70 5.54
CA ASP A 9 25.61 36.82 4.52
C ASP A 9 25.59 35.57 3.62
N THR A 10 25.23 35.73 2.35
CA THR A 10 25.12 34.65 1.37
C THR A 10 26.29 34.62 0.38
N SER A 11 27.36 35.36 0.68
CA SER A 11 28.54 35.52 -0.18
C SER A 11 29.30 34.23 -0.51
N GLY A 12 29.02 33.13 0.21
CA GLY A 12 29.62 31.82 -0.02
C GLY A 12 28.81 30.84 -0.88
N ILE A 13 27.62 31.21 -1.37
CA ILE A 13 26.73 30.30 -2.11
C ILE A 13 26.75 30.67 -3.59
N ASP A 14 27.36 29.82 -4.42
CA ASP A 14 27.30 29.97 -5.89
C ASP A 14 25.92 29.56 -6.41
N ALA A 15 25.09 30.56 -6.75
CA ALA A 15 23.74 30.36 -7.28
C ALA A 15 23.74 29.56 -8.60
N ALA A 16 24.82 29.60 -9.40
CA ALA A 16 24.91 28.87 -10.65
C ALA A 16 25.01 27.35 -10.41
N MET A 17 25.64 26.93 -9.31
CA MET A 17 25.76 25.53 -8.92
C MET A 17 24.42 24.93 -8.48
N VAL A 18 23.58 25.70 -7.77
CA VAL A 18 22.24 25.27 -7.31
C VAL A 18 21.28 25.11 -8.48
N ILE A 19 21.32 26.02 -9.45
CA ILE A 19 20.44 25.98 -10.63
C ILE A 19 20.89 24.89 -11.63
N GLY A 20 22.19 24.59 -11.69
CA GLY A 20 22.77 23.61 -12.63
C GLY A 20 22.32 22.16 -12.42
N GLN A 21 21.90 21.78 -11.21
CA GLN A 21 21.43 20.41 -10.92
C GLN A 21 19.96 20.16 -11.32
N ALA A 22 19.21 21.21 -11.71
CA ALA A 22 17.82 21.09 -12.14
C ALA A 22 17.64 20.76 -13.65
N LYS A 23 18.73 20.42 -14.37
CA LYS A 23 18.65 20.09 -15.81
C LYS A 23 18.27 18.62 -16.03
N LYS A 24 16.99 18.46 -16.37
CA LYS A 24 16.22 17.26 -16.75
C LYS A 24 16.69 16.58 -18.06
N SER A 25 17.99 16.44 -18.29
CA SER A 25 18.54 15.94 -19.57
C SER A 25 19.58 14.82 -19.36
N ASN A 26 19.17 13.75 -18.68
CA ASN A 26 19.82 12.45 -18.86
C ASN A 26 18.87 11.25 -18.65
N ARG A 27 17.55 11.45 -18.77
CA ARG A 27 16.59 10.36 -18.70
C ARG A 27 16.37 9.84 -20.12
N VAL A 28 17.16 8.85 -20.52
CA VAL A 28 16.95 8.07 -21.74
C VAL A 28 15.55 7.44 -21.66
N THR A 29 14.61 7.96 -22.44
CA THR A 29 13.25 7.45 -22.58
C THR A 29 13.18 6.56 -23.80
N SER A 30 13.06 5.25 -23.60
CA SER A 30 12.62 4.31 -24.64
C SER A 30 11.08 4.27 -24.66
N PRO A 31 10.40 4.36 -25.82
CA PRO A 31 8.95 4.21 -25.89
C PRO A 31 8.55 2.74 -26.08
N VAL A 32 7.68 2.23 -25.21
CA VAL A 32 6.97 0.94 -25.38
C VAL A 32 5.66 1.21 -26.14
N PRO A 33 5.29 0.44 -27.16
CA PRO A 33 4.05 0.61 -27.90
C PRO A 33 2.85 0.01 -27.14
N ALA A 34 1.71 0.70 -27.20
CA ALA A 34 0.42 0.24 -26.68
C ALA A 34 -0.24 -0.77 -27.64
N PRO A 35 -1.11 -1.65 -27.11
CA PRO A 35 -2.35 -1.89 -27.84
C PRO A 35 -3.57 -2.07 -26.93
N ASP A 36 -4.71 -1.57 -27.42
CA ASP A 36 -6.09 -1.98 -27.12
C ASP A 36 -6.94 -1.52 -28.33
N PRO A 37 -8.16 -2.05 -28.60
CA PRO A 37 -8.75 -3.39 -28.39
C PRO A 37 -9.58 -3.86 -29.63
N LEU A 38 -10.39 -4.95 -29.49
CA LEU A 38 -11.54 -5.42 -30.32
C LEU A 38 -11.27 -6.56 -31.34
N SER A 39 -11.72 -7.79 -31.06
CA SER A 39 -12.96 -8.49 -31.54
C SER A 39 -12.63 -9.40 -32.76
N GLU A 40 -13.05 -10.66 -32.94
CA GLU A 40 -14.25 -11.46 -32.62
C GLU A 40 -13.92 -12.96 -32.97
N PRO A 41 -14.72 -14.00 -32.61
CA PRO A 41 -15.90 -14.30 -33.42
C PRO A 41 -17.15 -14.86 -32.69
N GLU A 42 -18.29 -14.42 -33.21
CA GLU A 42 -19.52 -15.16 -33.57
C GLU A 42 -20.28 -16.03 -32.54
N LEU A 43 -21.41 -15.45 -32.10
CA LEU A 43 -22.80 -15.93 -32.33
C LEU A 43 -23.07 -17.44 -32.28
N ILE A 44 -23.67 -17.91 -31.18
CA ILE A 44 -24.76 -18.90 -31.22
C ILE A 44 -25.86 -18.50 -30.22
N SER A 45 -27.09 -18.61 -30.70
CA SER A 45 -28.39 -18.09 -30.26
C SER A 45 -29.14 -18.92 -29.19
N GLU A 46 -29.74 -18.19 -28.22
CA GLU A 46 -31.05 -18.38 -27.53
C GLU A 46 -31.39 -19.66 -26.71
N PRO A 47 -32.40 -19.66 -25.80
CA PRO A 47 -33.21 -18.56 -25.23
C PRO A 47 -33.29 -18.53 -23.67
N LEU A 48 -33.83 -17.43 -23.13
CA LEU A 48 -34.14 -17.17 -21.72
C LEU A 48 -35.07 -18.21 -21.06
N PRO A 49 -34.97 -18.37 -19.73
CA PRO A 49 -36.14 -18.47 -18.88
C PRO A 49 -36.32 -17.19 -18.05
N GLU A 50 -37.50 -16.61 -18.20
CA GLU A 50 -38.08 -15.60 -17.34
C GLU A 50 -38.19 -16.15 -15.90
N ILE A 51 -37.40 -15.58 -14.99
CA ILE A 51 -37.53 -15.84 -13.55
C ILE A 51 -37.83 -14.51 -12.87
N GLU A 52 -39.14 -14.29 -12.75
CA GLU A 52 -39.83 -13.89 -11.54
C GLU A 52 -39.07 -12.95 -10.59
N ARG A 53 -39.52 -11.70 -10.60
CA ARG A 53 -39.20 -10.66 -9.63
C ARG A 53 -39.66 -11.08 -8.24
N GLU A 54 -38.77 -11.59 -7.39
CA GLU A 54 -39.01 -11.65 -5.95
C GLU A 54 -37.76 -11.35 -5.08
N SER A 55 -37.92 -10.32 -4.24
CA SER A 55 -37.22 -10.05 -2.98
C SER A 55 -35.83 -9.36 -2.98
N GLU A 56 -35.77 -8.15 -3.53
CA GLU A 56 -34.76 -7.16 -3.10
C GLU A 56 -35.16 -6.57 -1.73
N GLY A 57 -34.47 -6.97 -0.66
CA GLY A 57 -34.63 -6.31 0.64
C GLY A 57 -33.88 -6.97 1.81
N ALA A 58 -33.63 -8.27 1.75
CA ALA A 58 -32.96 -8.99 2.85
C ALA A 58 -31.44 -9.16 2.64
N LYS A 59 -30.96 -9.31 1.40
CA LYS A 59 -29.54 -9.61 1.10
C LYS A 59 -28.60 -8.41 1.27
N GLU A 60 -29.11 -7.18 1.20
CA GLU A 60 -28.29 -5.97 1.34
C GLU A 60 -27.92 -5.69 2.80
N ARG A 61 -28.84 -5.92 3.75
CA ARG A 61 -28.59 -5.69 5.18
C ARG A 61 -27.55 -6.64 5.76
N GLU A 62 -27.53 -7.89 5.31
CA GLU A 62 -26.56 -8.90 5.79
C GLU A 62 -25.17 -8.68 5.20
N ARG A 63 -25.04 -8.37 3.90
CA ARG A 63 -23.76 -7.98 3.29
C ARG A 63 -23.19 -6.71 3.93
N SER A 64 -24.04 -5.74 4.24
CA SER A 64 -23.64 -4.49 4.90
C SER A 64 -23.13 -4.74 6.32
N LYS A 65 -23.78 -5.62 7.10
CA LYS A 65 -23.30 -6.02 8.42
C LYS A 65 -21.97 -6.76 8.35
N ARG A 66 -21.84 -7.77 7.48
CA ARG A 66 -20.58 -8.53 7.30
C ARG A 66 -19.41 -7.63 6.88
N LYS A 67 -19.65 -6.69 5.95
CA LYS A 67 -18.63 -5.72 5.51
C LYS A 67 -18.22 -4.78 6.64
N ARG A 68 -19.16 -4.30 7.47
CA ARG A 68 -18.84 -3.46 8.64
C ARG A 68 -18.00 -4.21 9.68
N THR A 69 -18.33 -5.48 9.96
CA THR A 69 -17.54 -6.32 10.88
C THR A 69 -16.14 -6.62 10.33
N GLN A 70 -16.02 -6.91 9.03
CA GLN A 70 -14.72 -7.15 8.39
C GLN A 70 -13.82 -5.90 8.38
N VAL A 71 -14.41 -4.72 8.14
CA VAL A 71 -13.69 -3.44 8.20
C VAL A 71 -13.24 -3.12 9.62
N ALA A 72 -14.07 -3.41 10.63
CA ALA A 72 -13.67 -3.26 12.04
C ALA A 72 -12.46 -4.16 12.34
N ASN A 73 -12.52 -5.42 11.93
CA ASN A 73 -11.44 -6.38 12.15
C ASN A 73 -10.12 -5.96 11.47
N TYR A 74 -10.19 -5.42 10.24
CA TYR A 74 -8.98 -4.92 9.55
C TYR A 74 -8.31 -3.78 10.32
N LYS A 75 -9.09 -2.79 10.78
CA LYS A 75 -8.53 -1.64 11.50
C LYS A 75 -7.90 -2.10 12.82
N GLU A 76 -8.59 -2.98 13.55
CA GLU A 76 -8.11 -3.49 14.84
C GLU A 76 -6.83 -4.32 14.70
N THR A 77 -6.73 -5.13 13.64
CA THR A 77 -5.56 -6.00 13.42
C THR A 77 -4.37 -5.22 12.88
N PHE A 78 -4.56 -4.42 11.83
CA PHE A 78 -3.46 -3.85 11.04
C PHE A 78 -3.18 -2.37 11.28
N ILE A 79 -4.07 -1.64 11.96
CA ILE A 79 -3.90 -0.22 12.24
C ILE A 79 -3.68 -0.04 13.73
N LYS A 80 -2.43 -0.28 14.15
CA LYS A 80 -1.99 -0.13 15.55
C LYS A 80 -0.97 0.99 15.65
N ARG A 81 -0.94 1.65 16.82
CA ARG A 81 0.10 2.61 17.16
C ARG A 81 1.44 1.88 17.18
N ASN A 82 2.38 2.31 16.36
CA ASN A 82 3.62 1.56 16.16
C ASN A 82 4.85 2.21 16.80
N GLU A 83 5.34 1.59 17.87
CA GLU A 83 6.54 2.00 18.61
C GLU A 83 7.64 0.91 18.54
N MET A 84 8.18 0.70 17.34
CA MET A 84 9.32 -0.21 17.14
C MET A 84 10.61 0.42 17.68
N LYS A 85 11.19 -0.20 18.71
CA LYS A 85 12.44 0.24 19.35
C LYS A 85 13.68 -0.07 18.52
N LEU A 86 13.68 -1.20 17.81
CA LEU A 86 14.77 -1.66 16.95
C LEU A 86 14.24 -1.87 15.54
N ARG A 87 14.91 -1.29 14.53
CA ARG A 87 14.44 -1.31 13.14
C ARG A 87 15.46 -2.01 12.25
N GLN A 88 14.97 -2.89 11.40
CA GLN A 88 15.74 -3.51 10.32
C GLN A 88 15.16 -3.07 8.98
N CYS A 89 16.03 -2.68 8.06
CA CYS A 89 15.62 -2.31 6.70
C CYS A 89 15.54 -3.56 5.84
N VAL A 90 14.40 -3.76 5.19
CA VAL A 90 14.20 -4.82 4.20
C VAL A 90 13.93 -4.21 2.84
N TYR A 91 14.38 -4.87 1.78
CA TYR A 91 14.03 -4.49 0.42
C TYR A 91 12.68 -5.10 0.05
N ILE A 92 11.83 -4.27 -0.55
CA ILE A 92 10.54 -4.67 -1.11
C ILE A 92 10.41 -4.06 -2.51
N SER A 93 9.50 -4.60 -3.31
CA SER A 93 9.26 -4.06 -4.64
C SER A 93 8.75 -2.62 -4.56
N HIS A 94 9.09 -1.81 -5.57
CA HIS A 94 8.68 -0.42 -5.65
C HIS A 94 7.14 -0.27 -5.65
N GLU A 95 6.43 -1.18 -6.33
CA GLU A 95 4.98 -1.17 -6.41
C GLU A 95 4.34 -1.38 -5.03
N VAL A 96 4.80 -2.40 -4.29
CA VAL A 96 4.31 -2.67 -2.93
C VAL A 96 4.61 -1.49 -2.01
N HIS A 97 5.83 -0.95 -2.06
CA HIS A 97 6.19 0.23 -1.27
C HIS A 97 5.30 1.44 -1.59
N SER A 98 5.00 1.67 -2.88
CA SER A 98 4.16 2.78 -3.33
C SER A 98 2.72 2.66 -2.80
N VAL A 99 2.13 1.46 -2.87
CA VAL A 99 0.79 1.19 -2.35
C VAL A 99 0.74 1.39 -0.83
N ILE A 100 1.70 0.81 -0.09
CA ILE A 100 1.76 0.94 1.37
C ILE A 100 1.94 2.40 1.78
N THR A 101 2.81 3.14 1.09
CA THR A 101 3.03 4.57 1.38
C THR A 101 1.75 5.37 1.20
N LYS A 102 0.99 5.13 0.12
CA LYS A 102 -0.31 5.81 -0.10
C LYS A 102 -1.32 5.47 0.98
N LEU A 103 -1.43 4.19 1.35
CA LEU A 103 -2.34 3.72 2.40
C LEU A 103 -2.03 4.38 3.74
N VAL A 104 -0.77 4.32 4.19
CA VAL A 104 -0.34 4.87 5.48
C VAL A 104 -0.57 6.38 5.53
N ARG A 105 -0.31 7.10 4.44
CA ARG A 105 -0.62 8.54 4.36
C ARG A 105 -2.11 8.82 4.54
N ALA A 106 -2.97 8.12 3.81
CA ALA A 106 -4.41 8.29 3.94
C ALA A 106 -4.93 7.97 5.36
N LEU A 107 -4.32 7.00 6.04
CA LEU A 107 -4.64 6.66 7.43
C LEU A 107 -4.11 7.70 8.43
N ALA A 108 -2.92 8.24 8.19
CA ALA A 108 -2.37 9.33 8.99
C ALA A 108 -3.22 10.61 8.87
N ASP A 109 -3.69 10.93 7.66
CA ASP A 109 -4.61 12.04 7.41
C ASP A 109 -5.96 11.86 8.14
N ALA A 110 -6.36 10.62 8.39
CA ALA A 110 -7.55 10.27 9.18
C ALA A 110 -7.32 10.30 10.71
N GLY A 111 -6.12 10.68 11.17
CA GLY A 111 -5.77 10.79 12.59
C GLY A 111 -5.15 9.55 13.22
N ASN A 112 -4.72 8.56 12.43
CA ASN A 112 -4.11 7.35 12.96
C ASN A 112 -2.58 7.50 13.05
N ASP A 113 -2.00 7.18 14.20
CA ASP A 113 -0.54 7.17 14.40
C ASP A 113 0.10 5.89 13.84
N ILE A 114 0.20 5.81 12.51
CA ILE A 114 0.77 4.68 11.78
C ILE A 114 1.95 5.11 10.90
N THR A 115 2.94 4.24 10.76
CA THR A 115 4.11 4.46 9.90
C THR A 115 4.23 3.33 8.89
N VAL A 116 4.94 3.57 7.78
CA VAL A 116 5.20 2.53 6.75
C VAL A 116 5.84 1.30 7.36
N GLY A 117 6.90 1.49 8.15
CA GLY A 117 7.58 0.39 8.84
C GLY A 117 6.66 -0.35 9.81
N GLY A 118 5.82 0.37 10.55
CA GLY A 118 4.89 -0.25 11.49
C GLY A 118 3.77 -1.05 10.85
N TYR A 119 3.23 -0.55 9.74
CA TYR A 119 2.25 -1.29 8.97
C TYR A 119 2.84 -2.59 8.43
N ILE A 120 4.04 -2.51 7.84
CA ILE A 120 4.75 -3.69 7.32
C ILE A 120 5.00 -4.69 8.45
N ASP A 121 5.52 -4.23 9.59
CA ASP A 121 5.80 -5.09 10.74
C ASP A 121 4.54 -5.84 11.22
N THR A 122 3.41 -5.13 11.33
CA THR A 122 2.14 -5.72 11.74
C THR A 122 1.65 -6.78 10.75
N VAL A 123 1.72 -6.49 9.45
CA VAL A 123 1.33 -7.45 8.39
C VAL A 123 2.23 -8.68 8.40
N MET A 124 3.54 -8.49 8.52
CA MET A 124 4.51 -9.58 8.54
C MET A 124 4.33 -10.45 9.78
N ASN A 125 4.12 -9.85 10.95
CA ASN A 125 3.89 -10.60 12.18
C ASN A 125 2.60 -11.42 12.11
N GLU A 126 1.50 -10.84 11.61
CA GLU A 126 0.24 -11.57 11.41
C GLU A 126 0.42 -12.75 10.46
N HIS A 127 1.15 -12.56 9.35
CA HIS A 127 1.45 -13.62 8.39
C HIS A 127 2.25 -14.76 9.04
N LEU A 128 3.30 -14.44 9.80
CA LEU A 128 4.11 -15.45 10.50
C LEU A 128 3.30 -16.22 11.54
N GLN A 129 2.38 -15.55 12.25
CA GLN A 129 1.51 -16.20 13.24
C GLN A 129 0.49 -17.13 12.57
N LEU A 130 -0.20 -16.65 11.52
CA LEU A 130 -1.23 -17.41 10.83
C LEU A 130 -0.68 -18.66 10.14
N HIS A 131 0.54 -18.58 9.58
CA HIS A 131 1.16 -19.66 8.81
C HIS A 131 2.28 -20.38 9.56
N LYS A 132 2.34 -20.26 10.90
CA LYS A 132 3.42 -20.82 11.72
C LYS A 132 3.67 -22.31 11.45
N GLU A 133 2.61 -23.11 11.39
CA GLU A 133 2.70 -24.56 11.21
C GLU A 133 3.27 -24.93 9.84
N GLU A 134 2.79 -24.27 8.78
CA GLU A 134 3.26 -24.46 7.40
C GLU A 134 4.73 -24.05 7.26
N ILE A 135 5.10 -22.91 7.83
CA ILE A 135 6.48 -22.40 7.82
C ILE A 135 7.40 -23.37 8.55
N ASN A 136 7.02 -23.84 9.74
CA ASN A 136 7.80 -24.80 10.51
C ASN A 136 7.90 -26.16 9.80
N ALA A 137 6.84 -26.63 9.14
CA ALA A 137 6.89 -27.85 8.35
C ALA A 137 7.93 -27.76 7.22
N LEU A 138 7.93 -26.66 6.45
CA LEU A 138 8.92 -26.40 5.40
C LEU A 138 10.35 -26.32 5.95
N TYR A 139 10.52 -25.77 7.15
CA TYR A 139 11.83 -25.63 7.77
C TYR A 139 12.34 -26.95 8.37
N ARG A 140 11.47 -27.79 8.94
CA ARG A 140 11.79 -29.13 9.47
C ARG A 140 12.31 -30.09 8.41
N GLU A 141 11.87 -29.96 7.16
CA GLU A 141 12.46 -30.72 6.04
C GLU A 141 13.96 -30.40 5.84
N ARG A 142 14.45 -29.27 6.39
CA ARG A 142 15.82 -28.79 6.20
C ARG A 142 16.71 -28.79 7.44
N GLN A 143 16.26 -28.41 8.65
CA GLN A 143 17.01 -28.50 9.93
C GLN A 143 16.28 -27.80 11.11
N GLY A 144 15.70 -28.54 12.07
CA GLY A 144 15.16 -28.00 13.35
C GLY A 144 13.94 -27.07 13.21
N ASP A 145 13.37 -26.51 14.29
CA ASP A 145 12.25 -25.53 14.25
C ASP A 145 12.77 -24.07 14.25
N LEU A 146 12.14 -23.18 13.48
CA LEU A 146 12.51 -21.75 13.38
C LEU A 146 11.65 -20.84 14.28
N LEU A 147 10.39 -21.22 14.54
CA LEU A 147 9.38 -20.39 15.23
C LEU A 147 8.60 -21.14 16.32
#